data_AF-A0A367GHE7-F1
#
_entry.id   AF-A0A367GHE7-F1
#
_cell.length_a   1.000
_cell.length_b   1.000
_cell.length_c   1.000
_cell.angle_alpha   90.00
_cell.angle_beta   90.00
_cell.angle_gamma   90.00
#
_symmetry.space_group_name_H-M   'P 1'
#
loop_
_entity.id
_entity.type
_entity.pdbx_description
1 polymer ?
#
loop_
_entity_poly.entity_id
_entity_poly.type
_entity_poly.pdbx_seq_one_letter_code
_entity_poly.pdbx_strand_id
1 'polypeptide(L)'
;MDLHPLNMIYRRNLWRPAVEKGVYQKTGEYRYADAAADVYHFILDKMVDTRPGSEWFWQTDKYGTPAHKPIVEPWKCPYHNGRMCMELMRRNPDVNV
;
A
#
# COMPACT_ATOMS: atom_id res chain seq x y z
N MET A 1 21.79 -3.62 1.95
CA MET A 1 20.92 -4.74 2.40
C MET A 1 19.97 -5.02 1.26
N ASP A 2 20.12 -6.15 0.58
CA ASP A 2 19.26 -6.53 -0.54
C ASP A 2 17.84 -6.74 -0.05
N LEU A 3 16.97 -5.76 -0.28
CA LEU A 3 15.53 -5.92 -0.22
C LEU A 3 15.12 -6.77 -1.43
N HIS A 4 15.39 -8.08 -1.34
CA HIS A 4 14.77 -9.09 -2.21
C HIS A 4 13.27 -8.75 -2.34
N PRO A 5 12.68 -8.77 -3.54
CA PRO A 5 11.39 -8.12 -3.81
C PRO A 5 10.35 -8.69 -2.86
N LEU A 6 10.07 -7.91 -1.81
CA LEU A 6 9.20 -8.31 -0.73
C LEU A 6 7.82 -8.50 -1.33
N ASN A 7 7.43 -9.77 -1.47
CA ASN A 7 6.18 -10.20 -2.03
C ASN A 7 5.00 -9.42 -1.42
N MET A 8 3.91 -9.28 -2.19
CA MET A 8 2.69 -8.59 -1.76
C MET A 8 2.18 -9.08 -0.39
N ILE A 9 2.43 -10.35 -0.05
CA ILE A 9 2.04 -10.96 1.23
C ILE A 9 2.78 -10.30 2.41
N TYR A 10 4.09 -10.07 2.30
CA TYR A 10 4.90 -9.42 3.33
C TYR A 10 4.50 -7.94 3.50
N ARG A 11 4.31 -7.22 2.39
CA ARG A 11 3.86 -5.80 2.40
C ARG A 11 2.44 -5.66 2.95
N ARG A 12 1.53 -6.62 2.67
CA ARG A 12 0.18 -6.67 3.25
C ARG A 12 0.18 -6.91 4.77
N ASN A 13 1.18 -7.64 5.27
CA ASN A 13 1.35 -7.89 6.71
C ASN A 13 1.96 -6.69 7.45
N LEU A 14 2.75 -5.85 6.77
CA LEU A 14 3.30 -4.61 7.33
C LEU A 14 2.32 -3.43 7.27
N TRP A 15 1.43 -3.40 6.28
CA TRP A 15 0.39 -2.39 6.12
C TRP A 15 -0.48 -2.21 7.38
N ARG A 16 -0.99 -3.33 7.91
CA ARG A 16 -1.95 -3.32 9.02
C ARG A 16 -1.37 -2.65 10.30
N PRO A 17 -0.17 -3.02 10.77
CA PRO A 17 0.46 -2.33 11.89
C PRO A 17 0.95 -0.91 11.51
N ALA A 18 1.58 -0.73 10.36
CA ALA A 18 2.22 0.53 9.99
C ALA A 18 1.20 1.67 9.79
N VAL A 19 0.08 1.38 9.11
CA VAL A 19 -0.84 2.44 8.66
C VAL A 19 -2.26 2.26 9.18
N GLU A 20 -2.81 1.04 9.27
CA GLU A 20 -4.19 0.89 9.77
C GLU A 20 -4.26 1.10 11.29
N LYS A 21 -3.38 0.45 12.06
CA LYS A 21 -3.38 0.50 13.53
C LYS A 21 -2.67 1.71 14.14
N GLY A 22 -1.91 2.45 13.33
CA GLY A 22 -1.21 3.68 13.75
C GLY A 22 -0.16 3.41 14.80
N VAL A 23 0.61 2.35 14.60
CA VAL A 23 1.62 1.95 15.58
C VAL A 23 2.68 3.04 15.73
N TYR A 24 3.11 3.68 14.64
CA TYR A 24 4.02 4.83 14.70
C TYR A 24 3.50 5.93 15.64
N GLN A 25 2.24 6.35 15.50
CA GLN A 25 1.67 7.41 16.37
C GLN A 25 1.59 6.99 17.85
N LYS A 26 1.54 5.68 18.13
CA LYS A 26 1.45 5.15 19.50
C LYS A 26 2.81 4.93 20.14
N THR A 27 3.82 4.55 19.35
CA THR A 27 5.12 4.11 19.88
C THR A 27 6.27 5.06 19.55
N GLY A 28 6.14 5.90 18.52
CA GLY A 28 7.22 6.73 18.01
C GLY A 28 8.33 5.94 17.29
N GLU A 29 8.14 4.65 17.06
CA GLU A 29 9.16 3.82 16.39
C GLU A 29 9.18 4.06 14.88
N TYR A 30 10.21 4.77 14.40
CA TYR A 30 10.36 5.19 13.01
C TYR A 30 10.31 4.04 11.99
N ARG A 31 10.71 2.82 12.35
CA ARG A 31 10.60 1.64 11.46
C ARG A 31 9.18 1.41 10.91
N TYR A 32 8.14 1.85 11.62
CA TYR A 32 6.76 1.75 11.15
C TYR A 32 6.40 2.85 10.15
N ALA A 33 6.99 4.04 10.29
CA ALA A 33 6.87 5.12 9.29
C ALA A 33 7.63 4.74 8.01
N ASP A 34 8.84 4.20 8.13
CA ASP A 34 9.63 3.71 6.99
C ASP A 34 8.90 2.58 6.25
N ALA A 35 8.32 1.63 6.98
CA ALA A 35 7.50 0.57 6.39
C ALA A 35 6.24 1.12 5.69
N ALA A 36 5.61 2.17 6.24
CA ALA A 36 4.49 2.83 5.59
C ALA A 36 4.90 3.51 4.28
N ALA A 37 6.03 4.21 4.28
CA ALA A 37 6.59 4.87 3.10
C ALA A 37 6.98 3.87 2.01
N ASP A 38 7.67 2.78 2.36
CA ASP A 38 8.03 1.70 1.43
C ASP A 38 6.78 1.05 0.80
N VAL A 39 5.73 0.80 1.59
CA VAL A 39 4.46 0.28 1.05
C VAL A 39 3.77 1.30 0.12
N TYR A 40 3.79 2.58 0.47
CA TYR A 40 3.21 3.64 -0.36
C TYR A 40 3.93 3.77 -1.71
N HIS A 41 5.27 3.80 -1.70
CA HIS A 41 6.10 3.81 -2.91
C HIS A 41 5.82 2.62 -3.83
N PHE A 42 5.72 1.41 -3.26
CA PHE A 42 5.36 0.22 -4.04
C PHE A 42 3.97 0.32 -4.67
N ILE A 43 3.00 0.89 -3.96
CA ILE A 43 1.65 1.08 -4.50
C ILE A 43 1.69 2.01 -5.72
N LEU A 44 2.38 3.15 -5.59
CA LEU A 44 2.50 4.12 -6.68
C LEU A 44 3.20 3.53 -7.90
N ASP A 45 4.25 2.73 -7.70
CA ASP A 45 5.06 2.13 -8.78
C ASP A 45 4.39 0.92 -9.44
N LYS A 46 3.75 0.03 -8.66
CA LYS A 46 3.31 -1.29 -9.15
C LYS A 46 1.81 -1.54 -9.11
N MET A 47 1.06 -0.83 -8.27
CA MET A 47 -0.35 -1.13 -8.04
C MET A 47 -1.29 -0.16 -8.74
N VAL A 48 -0.95 1.12 -8.84
CA VAL A 48 -1.78 2.12 -9.53
C VAL A 48 -1.88 1.76 -11.02
N ASP A 49 -3.10 1.53 -11.49
CA ASP A 49 -3.39 1.37 -12.91
C ASP A 49 -3.61 2.75 -13.54
N THR A 50 -2.69 3.14 -14.42
CA THR A 50 -2.69 4.47 -15.05
C THR A 50 -3.64 4.58 -16.25
N ARG A 51 -4.34 3.50 -16.62
CA ARG A 51 -5.29 3.51 -17.74
C ARG A 51 -6.54 4.34 -17.38
N PRO A 52 -7.16 5.05 -18.34
CA PRO A 52 -8.38 5.83 -18.07
C PRO A 52 -9.52 4.98 -17.49
N GLY A 53 -10.22 5.52 -16.49
CA GLY A 53 -11.33 4.83 -15.83
C GLY A 53 -10.93 3.62 -14.97
N SER A 54 -9.63 3.45 -14.72
CA SER A 54 -9.11 2.33 -13.95
C SER A 54 -8.97 2.65 -12.47
N GLU A 55 -8.57 1.62 -11.73
CA GLU A 55 -8.31 1.62 -10.30
C GLU A 55 -7.10 0.71 -10.07
N TRP A 56 -6.52 0.68 -8.88
CA TRP A 56 -5.39 -0.15 -8.56
C TRP A 56 -5.66 -1.62 -8.90
N PHE A 57 -4.63 -2.29 -9.40
CA PHE A 57 -4.68 -3.71 -9.68
C PHE A 57 -5.10 -4.52 -8.44
N TRP A 58 -5.68 -5.70 -8.67
CA TRP A 58 -6.03 -6.63 -7.60
C TRP A 58 -4.81 -7.04 -6.78
N GLN A 59 -3.75 -7.39 -7.51
CA GLN A 59 -2.53 -7.97 -6.99
C GLN A 59 -1.45 -7.90 -8.06
N THR A 60 -0.22 -8.05 -7.61
CA THR A 60 0.95 -8.31 -8.45
C THR A 60 1.52 -9.67 -8.12
N ASP A 61 2.28 -10.24 -9.04
CA ASP A 61 3.12 -11.41 -8.77
C ASP A 61 4.36 -11.02 -7.93
N LYS A 62 5.27 -11.99 -7.73
CA LYS A 62 6.50 -11.76 -6.95
C LYS A 62 7.49 -10.77 -7.58
N TYR A 63 7.30 -10.41 -8.85
CA TYR A 63 8.14 -9.44 -9.58
C TYR A 63 7.46 -8.07 -9.70
N GLY A 64 6.26 -7.90 -9.14
CA GLY A 64 5.50 -6.66 -9.26
C GLY A 64 4.71 -6.57 -10.57
N THR A 65 4.57 -7.66 -11.33
CA THR A 65 3.74 -7.67 -12.55
C THR A 65 2.27 -7.79 -12.18
N PRO A 66 1.41 -6.85 -12.62
CA PRO A 66 -0.02 -6.90 -12.30
C PRO A 66 -0.75 -8.11 -12.89
N ALA A 67 -1.69 -8.67 -12.12
CA ALA A 67 -2.58 -9.71 -12.61
C ALA A 67 -3.72 -9.12 -13.44
N HIS A 68 -4.09 -9.80 -14.54
CA HIS A 68 -5.26 -9.42 -15.33
C HIS A 68 -6.56 -9.89 -14.64
N LYS A 69 -7.13 -9.02 -13.82
CA LYS A 69 -8.38 -9.23 -13.08
C LYS A 69 -9.32 -8.03 -13.29
N PRO A 70 -10.64 -8.20 -13.06
CA PRO A 70 -11.59 -7.09 -13.12
C PRO A 70 -11.19 -5.94 -12.18
N ILE A 71 -11.41 -4.71 -12.62
CA ILE A 71 -11.10 -3.50 -11.83
C ILE A 71 -11.96 -3.48 -10.54
N VAL A 72 -13.24 -3.82 -10.66
CA VAL A 72 -14.22 -3.94 -9.57
C VAL A 72 -14.96 -5.26 -9.72
N GLU A 73 -15.20 -5.94 -8.59
CA GLU A 73 -16.05 -7.13 -8.48
C GLU A 73 -16.60 -7.23 -7.04
N PRO A 74 -17.54 -8.14 -6.71
CA PRO A 74 -18.18 -8.19 -5.38
C PRO A 74 -17.19 -8.26 -4.20
N TRP A 75 -15.98 -8.78 -4.43
CA TRP A 75 -14.93 -8.94 -3.42
C TRP A 75 -13.82 -7.88 -3.52
N LYS A 76 -13.85 -7.00 -4.53
CA LYS A 76 -12.98 -5.83 -4.64
C LYS A 76 -13.79 -4.59 -5.02
N CYS A 77 -13.87 -3.71 -4.05
CA CYS A 77 -14.35 -2.34 -4.18
C CYS A 77 -13.20 -1.41 -3.72
N PRO A 78 -13.10 -0.16 -4.24
CA PRO A 78 -12.07 0.81 -3.87
C PRO A 78 -12.11 1.28 -2.40
N TYR A 79 -12.84 0.61 -1.51
CA TYR A 79 -12.93 0.92 -0.08
C TYR A 79 -11.56 0.95 0.60
N HIS A 80 -10.76 -0.11 0.45
CA HIS A 80 -9.47 -0.21 1.14
C HIS A 80 -8.47 0.82 0.61
N ASN A 81 -8.50 1.11 -0.68
CA ASN A 81 -7.60 2.06 -1.34
C ASN A 81 -7.97 3.50 -0.93
N GLY A 82 -9.26 3.84 -0.96
CA GLY A 82 -9.73 5.12 -0.46
C GLY A 82 -9.47 5.33 1.04
N ARG A 83 -9.76 4.30 1.86
CA ARG A 83 -9.48 4.35 3.31
C ARG A 83 -8.00 4.56 3.59
N MET A 84 -7.12 3.92 2.82
CA MET A 84 -5.68 4.10 2.93
C MET A 84 -5.28 5.56 2.73
N CYS A 85 -5.68 6.18 1.61
CA CYS A 85 -5.39 7.57 1.31
C CYS A 85 -5.88 8.50 2.42
N MET A 86 -7.11 8.30 2.90
CA MET A 86 -7.67 9.11 3.98
C MET A 86 -6.89 8.95 5.30
N GLU A 87 -6.46 7.74 5.66
CA GLU A 87 -5.66 7.52 6.87
C GLU A 87 -4.26 8.14 6.78
N LEU A 88 -3.63 8.12 5.60
CA LEU A 88 -2.36 8.81 5.38
C LEU A 88 -2.52 10.33 5.56
N MET A 89 -3.52 10.93 4.91
CA MET A 89 -3.81 12.37 5.05
C MET A 89 -4.08 12.77 6.51
N ARG A 90 -4.84 11.94 7.25
CA ARG A 90 -5.21 12.20 8.64
C ARG A 90 -4.01 12.13 9.60
N ARG A 91 -2.96 11.38 9.27
CA ARG A 91 -1.89 10.99 10.20
C ARG A 91 -0.58 11.74 10.03
N ASN A 92 -0.65 12.86 9.30
CA ASN A 92 0.41 13.80 8.92
C ASN A 92 0.99 13.51 7.52
N PRO A 93 0.81 14.44 6.54
CA PRO A 93 1.28 14.29 5.16
C PRO A 93 2.80 14.42 4.99
N ASP A 94 3.55 14.77 6.05
CA ASP A 94 5.02 14.81 6.05
C ASP A 94 5.65 13.42 6.17
N VAL A 95 5.02 12.40 5.58
CA VAL A 95 5.78 11.26 5.10
C VAL A 95 6.66 11.85 3.99
N ASN A 96 7.87 12.26 4.34
CA ASN A 96 8.89 12.60 3.36
C ASN A 96 9.22 11.31 2.61
N VAL A 97 8.52 11.10 1.49
CA VAL A 97 8.74 9.99 0.56
C VAL A 97 9.83 10.34 -0.45
#